data_AF-A0A914UBN0-F1
#
_entry.id   AF-A0A914UBN0-F1
#
_cell.length_a   1.000
_cell.length_b   1.000
_cell.length_c   1.000
_cell.angle_alpha   90.00
_cell.angle_beta   90.00
_cell.angle_gamma   90.00
#
_symmetry.space_group_name_H-M   'P 1'
#
loop_
_entity.id
_entity.type
_entity.pdbx_description
1 polymer ?
#
loop_
_entity_poly.entity_id
_entity_poly.type
_entity_poly.pdbx_seq_one_letter_code
_entity_poly.pdbx_strand_id
1 'polypeptide(L)'
;MNHPGADACSAPPQGWIGLYTDDDFKSMKWSDGTPIDYQYWHPNQPILAAYAGNCIYMHIAPICGNKIGMFANSIRCNEKLAKFVCKKKPLESKNKIAVSDPVVLSPKLNDCLHGWSFWNGSCYKVFENANWFEAEKQCKMYHAHLASIHSVQEYLYLADLAEHPGAHACAVAPQGWVGLIRENNQWKWADGTSAANLNWFTGQPQKEAANNCAYMHLAPICNGKMGKLANAALCDQVLQKFICKTTPSKSAELIMEQSQEIELPKIIT
;
A
#
# COMPACT_ATOMS: atom_id res chain seq x y z
N MET A 1 -33.22 -17.69 -34.09
CA MET A 1 -32.44 -16.49 -33.77
C MET A 1 -32.01 -16.64 -32.32
N ASN A 2 -30.76 -17.07 -32.09
CA ASN A 2 -30.19 -17.27 -30.77
C ASN A 2 -29.40 -16.02 -30.41
N HIS A 3 -29.73 -15.37 -29.29
CA HIS A 3 -28.88 -14.34 -28.70
C HIS A 3 -27.62 -15.00 -28.13
N PRO A 4 -26.40 -14.55 -28.47
CA PRO A 4 -25.18 -15.04 -27.85
C PRO A 4 -25.12 -14.52 -26.41
N GLY A 5 -24.68 -15.41 -25.51
CA GLY A 5 -24.72 -15.23 -24.06
C GLY A 5 -24.04 -13.96 -23.59
N ALA A 6 -24.73 -13.26 -22.68
CA ALA A 6 -24.03 -12.47 -21.69
C ALA A 6 -23.19 -13.44 -20.86
N ASP A 7 -21.87 -13.35 -20.96
CA ASP A 7 -20.95 -14.10 -20.12
C ASP A 7 -21.34 -13.88 -18.65
N ALA A 8 -21.89 -14.93 -18.04
CA ALA A 8 -22.23 -14.97 -16.64
C ALA A 8 -20.95 -14.72 -15.84
N CYS A 9 -20.85 -13.55 -15.21
CA CYS A 9 -19.75 -13.19 -14.34
C CYS A 9 -19.66 -14.23 -13.20
N SER A 10 -18.60 -15.02 -13.18
CA SER A 10 -18.29 -15.88 -12.04
C SER A 10 -18.00 -15.02 -10.82
N ALA A 11 -18.57 -15.37 -9.67
CA ALA A 11 -18.44 -14.59 -8.43
C ALA A 11 -16.94 -14.42 -8.06
N PRO A 12 -16.50 -13.21 -7.64
CA PRO A 12 -15.10 -12.98 -7.25
C PRO A 12 -14.70 -13.86 -6.07
N PRO A 13 -13.41 -14.19 -5.88
CA PRO A 13 -12.96 -14.78 -4.63
C PRO A 13 -13.32 -13.83 -3.48
N GLN A 14 -14.09 -14.35 -2.54
CA GLN A 14 -14.53 -13.67 -1.34
C GLN A 14 -13.75 -14.21 -0.14
N GLY A 15 -13.49 -13.34 0.83
CA GLY A 15 -12.78 -13.69 2.05
C GLY A 15 -13.61 -13.36 3.28
N TRP A 16 -13.77 -14.33 4.20
CA TRP A 16 -14.30 -14.01 5.52
C TRP A 16 -13.36 -13.04 6.25
N ILE A 17 -13.96 -12.05 6.91
CA ILE A 17 -13.29 -11.13 7.83
C ILE A 17 -13.89 -11.28 9.23
N GLY A 18 -13.23 -10.71 10.24
CA GLY A 18 -13.67 -10.81 11.63
C GLY A 18 -14.89 -9.95 11.99
N LEU A 19 -15.49 -9.21 11.06
CA LEU A 19 -16.64 -8.35 11.32
C LEU A 19 -17.92 -9.19 11.29
N TYR A 20 -18.80 -9.00 12.27
CA TYR A 20 -20.08 -9.70 12.37
C TYR A 20 -21.15 -8.80 13.02
N THR A 21 -22.44 -9.12 12.80
CA THR A 21 -23.58 -8.49 13.46
C THR A 21 -24.10 -9.37 14.60
N ASP A 22 -24.76 -8.75 15.59
CA ASP A 22 -25.61 -9.49 16.51
C ASP A 22 -26.88 -10.01 15.81
N ASP A 23 -27.61 -10.91 16.49
CA ASP A 23 -28.76 -11.62 15.93
C ASP A 23 -29.93 -10.71 15.52
N ASP A 24 -29.95 -9.47 16.04
CA ASP A 24 -30.96 -8.45 15.73
C ASP A 24 -30.49 -7.40 14.71
N PHE A 25 -29.27 -7.52 14.15
CA PHE A 25 -28.61 -6.49 13.33
C PHE A 25 -28.52 -5.11 14.02
N LYS A 26 -28.62 -5.07 15.35
CA LYS A 26 -28.58 -3.85 16.19
C LYS A 26 -27.16 -3.37 16.41
N SER A 27 -26.18 -4.27 16.43
CA SER A 27 -24.78 -3.93 16.62
C SER A 27 -23.85 -4.76 15.75
N MET A 28 -22.79 -4.11 15.27
CA MET A 28 -21.67 -4.75 14.59
C MET A 28 -20.47 -4.82 15.52
N LYS A 29 -19.67 -5.88 15.44
CA LYS A 29 -18.47 -6.08 16.26
C LYS A 29 -17.36 -6.78 15.47
N TRP A 30 -16.11 -6.43 15.76
CA TRP A 30 -14.95 -7.21 15.33
C TRP A 30 -14.69 -8.36 16.31
N SER A 31 -14.34 -9.53 15.77
CA SER A 31 -14.04 -10.74 16.55
C SER A 31 -12.80 -10.63 17.43
N ASP A 32 -11.91 -9.66 17.18
CA ASP A 32 -10.74 -9.37 18.01
C ASP A 32 -11.01 -8.30 19.09
N GLY A 33 -12.26 -7.83 19.19
CA GLY A 33 -12.68 -6.80 20.15
C GLY A 33 -12.22 -5.37 19.81
N THR A 34 -11.59 -5.15 18.65
CA THR A 34 -11.24 -3.79 18.22
C THR A 34 -12.49 -2.95 17.94
N PRO A 35 -12.44 -1.62 18.19
CA PRO A 35 -13.57 -0.74 17.90
C PRO A 35 -13.86 -0.71 16.40
N ILE A 36 -15.11 -0.44 16.03
CA ILE A 36 -15.48 -0.18 14.64
C ILE A 36 -15.29 1.31 14.36
N ASP A 37 -14.10 1.67 13.92
CA ASP A 37 -13.72 3.02 13.49
C ASP A 37 -13.60 3.13 11.95
N TYR A 38 -13.64 2.01 11.24
CA TYR A 38 -13.60 1.94 9.78
C TYR A 38 -14.61 0.94 9.21
N GLN A 39 -15.31 1.37 8.15
CA GLN A 39 -16.27 0.54 7.41
C GLN A 39 -16.24 0.91 5.93
N TYR A 40 -16.37 -0.09 5.04
CA TYR A 40 -16.33 0.13 3.59
C TYR A 40 -17.35 -0.75 2.86
N TRP A 41 -18.63 -0.40 2.95
CA TRP A 41 -19.74 -1.20 2.45
C TRP A 41 -19.98 -1.07 0.96
N HIS A 42 -20.29 -2.18 0.30
CA HIS A 42 -20.85 -2.15 -1.05
C HIS A 42 -22.14 -1.31 -1.09
N PRO A 43 -22.49 -0.65 -2.21
CA PRO A 43 -23.79 -0.01 -2.35
C PRO A 43 -24.92 -0.95 -1.91
N ASN A 44 -25.82 -0.42 -1.08
CA ASN A 44 -26.96 -1.15 -0.49
C ASN A 44 -26.58 -2.28 0.48
N GLN A 45 -25.40 -2.19 1.12
CA GLN A 45 -24.99 -3.03 2.25
C GLN A 45 -24.77 -2.18 3.52
N PRO A 46 -24.85 -2.77 4.73
CA PRO A 46 -25.28 -4.14 5.01
C PRO A 46 -26.77 -4.35 4.71
N ILE A 47 -27.14 -5.56 4.31
CA ILE A 47 -28.55 -5.97 4.18
C ILE A 47 -29.11 -6.13 5.60
N LEU A 48 -30.05 -5.27 5.97
CA LEU A 48 -30.77 -5.28 7.25
C LEU A 48 -32.02 -6.17 7.18
N ALA A 49 -31.85 -7.43 6.75
CA ALA A 49 -32.97 -8.37 6.59
C ALA A 49 -32.65 -9.74 7.19
N ALA A 50 -33.66 -10.43 7.71
CA ALA A 50 -33.53 -11.71 8.41
C ALA A 50 -32.90 -12.86 7.58
N TYR A 51 -32.80 -12.71 6.25
CA TYR A 51 -32.13 -13.68 5.38
C TYR A 51 -30.65 -13.34 5.09
N ALA A 52 -30.17 -12.18 5.53
CA ALA A 52 -28.76 -11.82 5.44
C ALA A 52 -27.95 -12.60 6.48
N GLY A 53 -26.68 -12.88 6.17
CA GLY A 53 -25.78 -13.52 7.12
C GLY A 53 -25.34 -12.54 8.21
N ASN A 54 -25.17 -13.04 9.43
CA ASN A 54 -24.56 -12.27 10.52
C ASN A 54 -23.03 -12.11 10.33
N CYS A 55 -22.45 -12.76 9.33
CA CYS A 55 -21.03 -12.73 9.03
C CYS A 55 -20.73 -11.82 7.84
N ILE A 56 -19.68 -11.03 7.96
CA ILE A 56 -19.25 -10.12 6.90
C ILE A 56 -18.09 -10.74 6.13
N TYR A 57 -18.17 -10.68 4.81
CA TYR A 57 -17.06 -11.00 3.93
C TYR A 57 -16.60 -9.77 3.17
N MET A 58 -15.34 -9.78 2.73
CA MET A 58 -14.81 -8.77 1.82
C MET A 58 -14.56 -9.35 0.44
N HIS A 59 -14.66 -8.51 -0.59
CA HIS A 59 -14.16 -8.81 -1.92
C HIS A 59 -12.62 -8.68 -1.96
N ILE A 60 -11.91 -9.81 -2.14
CA ILE A 60 -10.44 -9.85 -2.15
C ILE A 60 -9.82 -9.80 -3.55
N ALA A 61 -10.65 -9.66 -4.59
CA ALA A 61 -10.23 -9.39 -5.96
C ALA A 61 -11.25 -8.50 -6.69
N PRO A 62 -10.83 -7.67 -7.67
CA PRO A 62 -11.72 -6.78 -8.41
C PRO A 62 -12.52 -7.52 -9.48
N ILE A 63 -13.82 -7.23 -9.64
CA ILE A 63 -14.61 -7.50 -10.86
C ILE A 63 -15.68 -6.38 -11.04
N CYS A 64 -15.84 -5.89 -12.29
CA CYS A 64 -16.88 -4.99 -12.82
C CYS A 64 -17.27 -3.78 -11.95
N GLY A 65 -16.70 -2.60 -12.26
CA GLY A 65 -17.02 -1.34 -11.56
C GLY A 65 -16.16 -1.04 -10.33
N ASN A 66 -15.19 -1.91 -10.02
CA ASN A 66 -14.04 -1.73 -9.12
C ASN A 66 -14.30 -1.09 -7.74
N LYS A 67 -14.40 -1.91 -6.68
CA LYS A 67 -13.95 -1.56 -5.32
C LYS A 67 -13.54 -2.83 -4.54
N ILE A 68 -12.23 -3.08 -4.43
CA ILE A 68 -11.65 -4.16 -3.61
C ILE A 68 -11.83 -3.81 -2.13
N GLY A 69 -11.96 -4.81 -1.26
CA GLY A 69 -12.05 -4.60 0.18
C GLY A 69 -13.43 -4.17 0.65
N MET A 70 -14.42 -4.06 -0.25
CA MET A 70 -15.79 -3.76 0.15
C MET A 70 -16.42 -4.89 0.93
N PHE A 71 -17.20 -4.51 1.93
CA PHE A 71 -17.90 -5.40 2.85
C PHE A 71 -19.30 -5.73 2.32
N ALA A 72 -19.73 -6.97 2.55
CA ALA A 72 -21.09 -7.43 2.27
C ALA A 72 -21.49 -8.56 3.24
N ASN A 73 -22.80 -8.74 3.43
CA ASN A 73 -23.38 -9.75 4.32
C ASN A 73 -24.43 -10.63 3.62
N SER A 74 -24.43 -10.68 2.28
CA SER A 74 -25.37 -11.49 1.50
C SER A 74 -25.08 -13.00 1.49
N ILE A 75 -24.07 -13.46 2.22
CA ILE A 75 -23.67 -14.88 2.30
C ILE A 75 -23.81 -15.36 3.74
N ARG A 76 -24.39 -16.54 3.93
CA ARG A 76 -24.59 -17.12 5.26
C ARG A 76 -23.26 -17.57 5.87
N CYS A 77 -23.14 -17.45 7.19
CA CYS A 77 -21.92 -17.80 7.94
C CYS A 77 -21.41 -19.24 7.72
N ASN A 78 -22.32 -20.18 7.43
CA ASN A 78 -21.98 -21.59 7.21
C ASN A 78 -21.50 -21.90 5.78
N GLU A 79 -21.49 -20.91 4.89
CA GLU A 79 -20.98 -21.07 3.54
C GLU A 79 -19.45 -21.08 3.50
N LYS A 80 -18.92 -21.90 2.58
CA LYS A 80 -17.48 -22.01 2.36
C LYS A 80 -17.03 -20.98 1.33
N LEU A 81 -16.50 -19.86 1.82
CA LEU A 81 -15.82 -18.90 0.95
C LEU A 81 -14.44 -19.42 0.52
N ALA A 82 -13.96 -18.88 -0.60
CA ALA A 82 -12.68 -19.27 -1.17
C ALA A 82 -11.47 -18.97 -0.27
N LYS A 83 -11.59 -17.97 0.61
CA LYS A 83 -10.53 -17.50 1.53
C LYS A 83 -11.10 -17.00 2.87
N PHE A 84 -10.20 -16.73 3.81
CA PHE A 84 -10.42 -15.99 5.05
C PHE A 84 -9.14 -15.25 5.43
N VAL A 85 -9.25 -14.18 6.21
CA VAL A 85 -8.10 -13.36 6.63
C VAL A 85 -7.89 -13.44 8.14
N CYS A 86 -6.68 -13.83 8.56
CA CYS A 86 -6.28 -13.85 9.97
C CYS A 86 -5.47 -12.60 10.32
N LYS A 87 -5.74 -12.03 11.50
CA LYS A 87 -4.97 -10.90 12.10
C LYS A 87 -4.34 -11.38 13.41
N LYS A 88 -3.04 -11.16 13.58
CA LYS A 88 -2.30 -11.43 14.82
C LYS A 88 -1.60 -10.15 15.27
N LYS A 89 -1.71 -9.78 16.55
CA LYS A 89 -0.89 -8.71 17.11
C LYS A 89 0.58 -9.13 17.06
N PRO A 90 1.53 -8.23 16.76
CA PRO A 90 2.95 -8.51 16.93
C PRO A 90 3.20 -9.07 18.33
N LEU A 91 4.12 -10.02 18.46
CA LEU A 91 4.55 -10.48 19.77
C LEU A 91 5.22 -9.29 20.46
N GLU A 92 4.61 -8.76 21.51
CA GLU A 92 5.25 -7.75 22.34
C GLU A 92 6.55 -8.36 22.90
N SER A 93 7.69 -7.83 22.48
CA SER A 93 8.96 -8.13 23.10
C SER A 93 8.88 -7.65 24.55
N LYS A 94 8.90 -8.59 25.50
CA LYS A 94 8.84 -8.33 26.95
C LYS A 94 10.09 -7.62 27.51
N ASN A 95 10.82 -6.87 26.69
CA ASN A 95 11.93 -6.01 27.10
C ASN A 95 11.53 -4.54 26.95
N LYS A 96 10.50 -4.09 27.67
CA LYS A 96 10.41 -2.68 28.06
C LYS A 96 11.22 -2.51 29.33
N ILE A 97 12.50 -2.18 29.18
CA ILE A 97 13.29 -1.63 30.28
C ILE A 97 12.69 -0.25 30.55
N ALA A 98 12.05 -0.09 31.71
CA ALA A 98 11.61 1.20 32.20
C ALA A 98 12.86 2.02 32.55
N VAL A 99 13.18 3.03 31.74
CA VAL A 99 14.18 4.04 32.08
C VAL A 99 13.42 5.30 32.48
N SER A 100 13.45 5.60 33.78
CA SER A 100 13.04 6.88 34.34
C SER A 100 14.23 7.84 34.25
N ASP A 101 14.17 8.80 33.33
CA ASP A 101 15.05 9.99 33.32
C ASP A 101 14.45 11.08 32.39
N PRO A 102 14.83 12.37 32.54
CA PRO A 102 13.98 13.51 32.24
C PRO A 102 13.77 13.78 30.75
N VAL A 103 12.56 14.24 30.43
CA VAL A 103 12.05 14.54 29.09
C VAL A 103 12.88 15.66 28.42
N VAL A 104 13.89 15.27 27.65
CA VAL A 104 14.23 15.98 26.42
C VAL A 104 13.19 15.52 25.40
N LEU A 105 12.48 16.45 24.76
CA LEU A 105 11.54 16.14 23.67
C LEU A 105 12.34 15.63 22.47
N SER A 106 12.85 14.40 22.55
CA SER A 106 13.35 13.67 21.40
C SER A 106 12.14 13.28 20.53
N PRO A 107 12.24 13.37 19.19
CA PRO A 107 11.23 12.80 18.31
C PRO A 107 11.04 11.34 18.74
N LYS A 108 9.80 10.95 19.04
CA LYS A 108 9.52 9.55 19.37
C LYS A 108 10.07 8.71 18.24
N LEU A 109 10.90 7.72 18.56
CA LEU A 109 11.60 6.83 17.62
C LEU A 109 10.68 6.11 16.60
N ASN A 110 9.36 6.27 16.73
CA ASN A 110 8.34 5.65 15.90
C ASN A 110 7.56 6.64 15.02
N ASP A 111 7.84 7.94 15.08
CA ASP A 111 7.11 8.95 14.30
C ASP A 111 7.89 9.31 13.02
N CYS A 112 7.17 9.40 11.90
CA CYS A 112 7.72 9.84 10.63
C CYS A 112 7.78 11.37 10.56
N LEU A 113 8.62 11.90 9.64
CA LEU A 113 8.62 13.34 9.34
C LEU A 113 7.20 13.82 8.98
N HIS A 114 6.87 15.07 9.31
CA HIS A 114 5.56 15.65 9.00
C HIS A 114 5.20 15.46 7.51
N GLY A 115 4.00 14.93 7.25
CA GLY A 115 3.53 14.63 5.90
C GLY A 115 4.12 13.37 5.27
N TRP A 116 4.76 12.50 6.06
CA TRP A 116 5.10 11.11 5.71
C TRP A 116 4.17 10.15 6.44
N SER A 117 3.82 9.04 5.80
CA SER A 117 2.91 8.03 6.33
C SER A 117 3.69 6.83 6.86
N PHE A 118 3.42 6.43 8.11
CA PHE A 118 4.03 5.26 8.72
C PHE A 118 3.29 3.97 8.34
N TRP A 119 4.04 2.95 7.91
CA TRP A 119 3.53 1.60 7.77
C TRP A 119 4.63 0.56 7.97
N ASN A 120 4.37 -0.44 8.81
CA ASN A 120 5.23 -1.60 9.05
C ASN A 120 6.71 -1.27 9.30
N GLY A 121 6.99 -0.25 10.12
CA GLY A 121 8.36 0.14 10.49
C GLY A 121 9.07 1.05 9.48
N SER A 122 8.39 1.48 8.42
CA SER A 122 8.91 2.40 7.41
C SER A 122 8.02 3.64 7.28
N CYS A 123 8.61 4.72 6.80
CA CYS A 123 7.97 5.98 6.49
C CYS A 123 7.93 6.17 4.98
N TYR A 124 6.76 6.51 4.44
CA TYR A 124 6.55 6.66 3.00
C TYR A 124 6.02 8.03 2.66
N LYS A 125 6.40 8.55 1.49
CA LYS A 125 5.84 9.78 0.95
C LYS A 125 5.73 9.70 -0.56
N VAL A 126 4.60 10.18 -1.07
CA VAL A 126 4.31 10.24 -2.50
C VAL A 126 4.62 11.64 -3.00
N PHE A 127 5.32 11.69 -4.11
CA PHE A 127 5.60 12.90 -4.87
C PHE A 127 5.13 12.71 -6.32
N GLU A 128 5.22 13.76 -7.12
CA GLU A 128 4.66 13.80 -8.47
C GLU A 128 5.71 14.16 -9.51
N ASN A 129 5.47 13.70 -10.76
CA ASN A 129 6.12 14.20 -11.98
C ASN A 129 7.65 14.25 -11.92
N ALA A 130 8.28 13.08 -12.01
CA ALA A 130 9.73 12.96 -12.14
C ALA A 130 10.12 11.77 -13.02
N ASN A 131 11.29 11.85 -13.63
CA ASN A 131 11.97 10.65 -14.12
C ASN A 131 12.60 9.86 -12.95
N TRP A 132 13.10 8.65 -13.19
CA TRP A 132 13.60 7.79 -12.09
C TRP A 132 14.78 8.42 -11.34
N PHE A 133 15.71 9.07 -12.06
CA PHE A 133 16.90 9.67 -11.47
C PHE A 133 16.59 10.92 -10.64
N GLU A 134 15.69 11.76 -11.13
CA GLU A 134 15.16 12.92 -10.40
C GLU A 134 14.42 12.49 -9.14
N ALA A 135 13.59 11.46 -9.26
CA ALA A 135 12.82 10.89 -8.16
C ALA A 135 13.75 10.37 -7.04
N GLU A 136 14.79 9.60 -7.39
CA GLU A 136 15.78 9.10 -6.43
C GLU A 136 16.58 10.25 -5.79
N LYS A 137 16.98 11.25 -6.58
CA LYS A 137 17.66 12.45 -6.06
C LYS A 137 16.78 13.17 -5.04
N GLN A 138 15.49 13.31 -5.31
CA GLN A 138 14.55 13.95 -4.40
C GLN A 138 14.33 13.12 -3.13
N CYS A 139 14.20 11.79 -3.22
CA CYS A 139 14.11 10.95 -2.03
C CYS A 139 15.36 11.10 -1.13
N LYS A 140 16.55 11.18 -1.72
CA LYS A 140 17.80 11.37 -0.97
C LYS A 140 17.85 12.67 -0.17
N MET A 141 17.16 13.73 -0.60
CA MET A 141 17.04 14.98 0.17
C MET A 141 16.34 14.77 1.52
N TYR A 142 15.59 13.67 1.69
CA TYR A 142 14.88 13.32 2.92
C TYR A 142 15.52 12.15 3.66
N HIS A 143 16.82 11.88 3.47
CA HIS A 143 17.48 10.65 3.95
C HIS A 143 16.68 9.38 3.59
N ALA A 144 16.05 9.40 2.42
CA ALA A 144 15.20 8.34 1.90
C ALA A 144 15.74 7.84 0.55
N HIS A 145 15.13 6.78 0.05
CA HIS A 145 15.33 6.28 -1.31
C HIS A 145 13.98 6.07 -1.98
N LEU A 146 13.94 5.91 -3.30
CA LEU A 146 12.77 5.35 -3.95
C LEU A 146 12.41 4.00 -3.30
N ALA A 147 11.12 3.78 -3.08
CA ALA A 147 10.63 2.72 -2.22
C ALA A 147 11.03 1.33 -2.73
N SER A 148 11.58 0.52 -1.82
CA SER A 148 11.65 -0.94 -1.97
C SER A 148 10.32 -1.59 -1.65
N ILE A 149 10.01 -2.70 -2.33
CA ILE A 149 8.79 -3.49 -2.12
C ILE A 149 9.17 -4.94 -1.84
N HIS A 150 8.82 -5.44 -0.66
CA HIS A 150 9.14 -6.80 -0.20
C HIS A 150 7.91 -7.67 0.02
N SER A 151 6.71 -7.13 -0.16
CA SER A 151 5.46 -7.89 -0.04
C SER A 151 4.35 -7.32 -0.90
N VAL A 152 3.34 -8.14 -1.21
CA VAL A 152 2.13 -7.68 -1.89
C VAL A 152 1.37 -6.69 -1.02
N GLN A 153 1.39 -6.85 0.30
CA GLN A 153 0.76 -5.94 1.26
C GLN A 153 1.40 -4.55 1.19
N GLU A 154 2.73 -4.49 1.13
CA GLU A 154 3.46 -3.24 0.96
C GLU A 154 3.08 -2.58 -0.37
N TYR A 155 3.10 -3.34 -1.47
CA TYR A 155 2.65 -2.81 -2.77
C TYR A 155 1.26 -2.20 -2.70
N LEU A 156 0.29 -2.92 -2.12
CA LEU A 156 -1.10 -2.46 -2.03
C LEU A 156 -1.22 -1.20 -1.18
N TYR A 157 -0.47 -1.13 -0.07
CA TYR A 157 -0.39 0.06 0.76
C TYR A 157 0.18 1.26 -0.02
N LEU A 158 1.25 1.08 -0.82
CA LEU A 158 1.80 2.18 -1.62
C LEU A 158 0.87 2.64 -2.74
N ALA A 159 0.12 1.71 -3.34
CA ALA A 159 -0.88 2.04 -4.36
C ALA A 159 -2.03 2.85 -3.76
N ASP A 160 -2.50 2.47 -2.56
CA ASP A 160 -3.51 3.20 -1.79
C ASP A 160 -3.00 4.57 -1.34
N LEU A 161 -1.79 4.65 -0.80
CA LEU A 161 -1.17 5.91 -0.39
C LEU A 161 -1.01 6.90 -1.57
N ALA A 162 -0.79 6.38 -2.78
CA ALA A 162 -0.61 7.17 -3.98
C ALA A 162 -1.92 7.43 -4.75
N GLU A 163 -3.08 7.20 -4.12
CA GLU A 163 -4.42 7.27 -4.72
C GLU A 163 -4.58 8.45 -5.69
N HIS A 164 -5.14 8.17 -6.86
CA HIS A 164 -5.46 9.16 -7.88
C HIS A 164 -6.99 9.22 -8.06
N PRO A 165 -7.65 10.33 -7.66
CA PRO A 165 -9.08 10.50 -7.87
C PRO A 165 -9.43 10.33 -9.36
N GLY A 166 -10.38 9.45 -9.66
CA GLY A 166 -10.85 9.24 -11.04
C GLY A 166 -10.04 8.26 -11.90
N ALA A 167 -9.08 7.52 -11.34
CA ALA A 167 -8.43 6.40 -12.02
C ALA A 167 -9.42 5.23 -12.21
N HIS A 168 -10.21 5.30 -13.28
CA HIS A 168 -11.14 4.23 -13.63
C HIS A 168 -10.36 3.03 -14.18
N ALA A 169 -10.74 1.84 -13.71
CA ALA A 169 -10.32 0.58 -14.29
C ALA A 169 -10.50 0.67 -15.80
N CYS A 170 -9.41 0.47 -16.55
CA CYS A 170 -9.38 0.26 -17.99
C CYS A 170 -8.87 1.34 -18.95
N ALA A 171 -8.43 2.51 -18.49
CA ALA A 171 -7.96 3.58 -19.38
C ALA A 171 -6.44 3.88 -19.32
N VAL A 172 -5.60 2.91 -18.93
CA VAL A 172 -4.18 3.05 -18.51
C VAL A 172 -4.07 3.38 -17.03
N ALA A 173 -3.59 2.42 -16.24
CA ALA A 173 -3.41 2.62 -14.80
C ALA A 173 -2.26 3.62 -14.55
N PRO A 174 -2.46 4.64 -13.68
CA PRO A 174 -1.39 5.56 -13.29
C PRO A 174 -0.18 4.77 -12.77
N GLN A 175 1.02 5.26 -13.09
CA GLN A 175 2.27 4.57 -12.80
C GLN A 175 3.07 5.37 -11.79
N GLY A 176 3.74 4.65 -10.89
CA GLY A 176 4.60 5.24 -9.87
C GLY A 176 6.01 4.65 -9.92
N TRP A 177 7.05 5.48 -9.98
CA TRP A 177 8.42 5.00 -9.85
C TRP A 177 8.65 4.41 -8.45
N VAL A 178 9.38 3.29 -8.44
CA VAL A 178 9.88 2.61 -7.23
C VAL A 178 11.37 2.35 -7.39
N GLY A 179 12.05 1.97 -6.30
CA GLY A 179 13.51 1.99 -6.24
C GLY A 179 14.23 0.86 -6.97
N LEU A 180 13.54 0.06 -7.78
CA LEU A 180 14.17 -1.08 -8.43
C LEU A 180 14.85 -0.63 -9.72
N ILE A 181 16.15 -0.86 -9.81
CA ILE A 181 16.98 -0.53 -10.97
C ILE A 181 17.82 -1.73 -11.40
N ARG A 182 18.06 -1.86 -12.70
CA ARG A 182 18.93 -2.86 -13.32
C ARG A 182 20.27 -2.23 -13.66
N GLU A 183 21.32 -2.68 -12.99
CA GLU A 183 22.70 -2.30 -13.29
C GLU A 183 23.54 -3.57 -13.50
N ASN A 184 24.45 -3.56 -14.48
CA ASN A 184 25.28 -4.73 -14.81
C ASN A 184 24.47 -6.03 -14.98
N ASN A 185 23.29 -5.92 -15.63
CA ASN A 185 22.33 -7.01 -15.81
C ASN A 185 21.73 -7.61 -14.53
N GLN A 186 21.83 -6.92 -13.38
CA GLN A 186 21.25 -7.35 -12.11
C GLN A 186 20.28 -6.31 -11.56
N TRP A 187 19.10 -6.79 -11.12
CA TRP A 187 18.12 -5.95 -10.45
C TRP A 187 18.50 -5.76 -8.98
N LYS A 188 18.47 -4.51 -8.51
CA LYS A 188 18.72 -4.12 -7.12
C LYS A 188 17.79 -3.01 -6.69
N TRP A 189 17.53 -2.92 -5.39
CA TRP A 189 16.83 -1.78 -4.80
C TRP A 189 17.82 -0.65 -4.52
N ALA A 190 17.39 0.60 -4.76
CA ALA A 190 18.19 1.80 -4.54
C ALA A 190 18.60 1.99 -3.07
N ASP A 191 17.80 1.46 -2.13
CA ASP A 191 18.07 1.48 -0.69
C ASP A 191 19.02 0.36 -0.22
N GLY A 192 19.51 -0.48 -1.14
CA GLY A 192 20.43 -1.58 -0.85
C GLY A 192 19.76 -2.83 -0.26
N THR A 193 18.44 -2.85 -0.11
CA THR A 193 17.72 -4.05 0.38
C THR A 193 17.72 -5.19 -0.65
N SER A 194 17.45 -6.41 -0.18
CA SER A 194 17.50 -7.61 -1.03
C SER A 194 16.45 -7.60 -2.14
N ALA A 195 16.87 -7.92 -3.36
CA ALA A 195 16.01 -8.10 -4.54
C ALA A 195 15.66 -9.59 -4.81
N ALA A 196 15.69 -10.46 -3.78
CA ALA A 196 15.61 -11.90 -3.97
C ALA A 196 14.23 -12.47 -4.39
N ASN A 197 13.14 -11.69 -4.43
CA ASN A 197 11.79 -12.20 -4.72
C ASN A 197 10.93 -11.15 -5.44
N LEU A 198 11.37 -10.71 -6.61
CA LEU A 198 10.65 -9.70 -7.39
C LEU A 198 9.40 -10.29 -8.05
N ASN A 199 8.24 -9.68 -7.76
CA ASN A 199 6.97 -10.10 -8.34
C ASN A 199 6.68 -9.31 -9.62
N TRP A 200 7.02 -9.86 -10.79
CA TRP A 200 6.83 -9.19 -12.09
C TRP A 200 5.45 -9.43 -12.71
N PHE A 201 5.03 -8.52 -13.58
CA PHE A 201 3.96 -8.78 -14.55
C PHE A 201 4.37 -9.90 -15.52
N THR A 202 3.37 -10.62 -16.05
CA THR A 202 3.63 -11.65 -17.06
C THR A 202 4.30 -11.02 -18.28
N GLY A 203 5.44 -11.56 -18.72
CA GLY A 203 6.23 -10.99 -19.82
C GLY A 203 7.20 -9.88 -19.42
N GLN A 204 7.29 -9.55 -18.12
CA GLN A 204 8.29 -8.64 -17.54
C GLN A 204 9.34 -9.44 -16.75
N PRO A 205 10.57 -8.92 -16.57
CA PRO A 205 11.05 -7.65 -17.10
C PRO A 205 11.35 -7.71 -18.60
N GLN A 206 11.07 -6.63 -19.32
CA GLN A 206 11.54 -6.45 -20.69
C GLN A 206 13.08 -6.40 -20.73
N LYS A 207 13.65 -7.02 -21.77
CA LYS A 207 15.10 -7.16 -21.95
C LYS A 207 15.74 -6.02 -22.75
N GLU A 208 14.97 -5.03 -23.15
CA GLU A 208 15.45 -3.87 -23.92
C GLU A 208 16.47 -3.06 -23.11
N ALA A 209 17.49 -2.53 -23.79
CA ALA A 209 18.70 -1.97 -23.16
C ALA A 209 18.44 -0.69 -22.33
N ALA A 210 17.34 0.03 -22.58
CA ALA A 210 17.02 1.31 -21.94
C ALA A 210 15.94 1.22 -20.84
N ASN A 211 15.32 0.05 -20.67
CA ASN A 211 14.25 -0.22 -19.72
C ASN A 211 14.81 -0.75 -18.39
N ASN A 212 15.70 0.02 -17.76
CA ASN A 212 16.45 -0.43 -16.57
C ASN A 212 15.80 0.01 -15.25
N CYS A 213 14.65 0.68 -15.26
CA CYS A 213 13.97 1.18 -14.07
C CYS A 213 12.59 0.54 -13.95
N ALA A 214 12.19 0.15 -12.74
CA ALA A 214 10.87 -0.43 -12.53
C ALA A 214 9.89 0.57 -11.92
N TYR A 215 8.64 0.42 -12.30
CA TYR A 215 7.51 1.14 -11.73
C TYR A 215 6.44 0.14 -11.25
N MET A 216 5.53 0.66 -10.44
CA MET A 216 4.30 -0.02 -10.03
C MET A 216 3.08 0.64 -10.68
N HIS A 217 2.02 -0.14 -10.89
CA HIS A 217 0.71 0.42 -11.22
C HIS A 217 -0.03 0.80 -9.94
N LEU A 218 -0.50 2.05 -9.89
CA LEU A 218 -1.19 2.64 -8.74
C LEU A 218 -2.70 2.39 -8.77
N ALA A 219 -3.22 1.84 -9.87
CA ALA A 219 -4.59 1.36 -9.97
C ALA A 219 -4.63 0.00 -10.69
N PRO A 220 -5.73 -0.77 -10.55
CA PRO A 220 -5.90 -2.02 -11.29
C PRO A 220 -5.93 -1.79 -12.81
N ILE A 221 -5.18 -2.62 -13.54
CA ILE A 221 -5.28 -2.76 -15.00
C ILE A 221 -6.42 -3.76 -15.30
N CYS A 222 -7.18 -3.62 -16.41
CA CYS A 222 -8.21 -4.62 -16.76
C CYS A 222 -7.60 -6.03 -16.77
N ASN A 223 -8.29 -7.00 -16.15
CA ASN A 223 -7.85 -8.39 -16.07
C ASN A 223 -6.44 -8.59 -15.45
N GLY A 224 -5.86 -7.53 -14.86
CA GLY A 224 -4.54 -7.52 -14.26
C GLY A 224 -4.62 -7.66 -12.74
N LYS A 225 -3.69 -8.41 -12.16
CA LYS A 225 -3.51 -8.47 -10.69
C LYS A 225 -2.61 -7.33 -10.24
N MET A 226 -3.06 -6.57 -9.24
CA MET A 226 -2.21 -5.68 -8.44
C MET A 226 -1.05 -6.46 -7.80
N GLY A 227 -0.04 -5.75 -7.29
CA GLY A 227 1.08 -6.38 -6.57
C GLY A 227 2.27 -6.75 -7.44
N LYS A 228 2.31 -6.29 -8.69
CA LYS A 228 3.31 -6.70 -9.70
C LYS A 228 4.07 -5.50 -10.26
N LEU A 229 5.36 -5.70 -10.50
CA LEU A 229 6.30 -4.72 -11.06
C LEU A 229 6.34 -4.80 -12.59
N ALA A 230 6.66 -3.68 -13.23
CA ALA A 230 6.91 -3.58 -14.66
C ALA A 230 8.06 -2.61 -14.96
N ASN A 231 8.71 -2.75 -16.11
CA ASN A 231 9.81 -1.88 -16.54
C ASN A 231 9.66 -1.43 -18.00
N ALA A 232 8.46 -1.34 -18.56
CA ALA A 232 8.26 -0.94 -19.95
C ALA A 232 8.53 0.56 -20.23
N ALA A 233 8.67 1.37 -19.18
CA ALA A 233 8.96 2.80 -19.29
C ALA A 233 10.48 3.02 -19.23
N LEU A 234 10.98 3.95 -20.06
CA LEU A 234 12.36 4.39 -20.02
C LEU A 234 12.64 5.12 -18.70
N CYS A 235 13.84 4.95 -18.15
CA CYS A 235 14.23 5.62 -16.89
C CYS A 235 14.09 7.15 -16.94
N ASP A 236 14.32 7.75 -18.12
CA ASP A 236 14.23 9.19 -18.34
C ASP A 236 12.79 9.68 -18.59
N GLN A 237 11.82 8.76 -18.68
CA GLN A 237 10.42 9.12 -18.81
C GLN A 237 9.87 9.66 -17.49
N VAL A 238 9.15 10.78 -17.57
CA VAL A 238 8.42 11.33 -16.43
C VAL A 238 7.17 10.49 -16.17
N LEU A 239 7.07 9.91 -14.98
CA LEU A 239 5.84 9.26 -14.50
C LEU A 239 5.07 10.20 -13.58
N GLN A 240 3.77 9.94 -13.43
CA GLN A 240 2.85 10.81 -12.69
C GLN A 240 3.23 10.91 -11.21
N LYS A 241 3.77 9.82 -10.66
CA LYS A 241 4.06 9.67 -9.24
C LYS A 241 5.38 8.95 -9.02
N PHE A 242 5.92 9.12 -7.82
CA PHE A 242 6.98 8.27 -7.29
C PHE A 242 6.86 8.21 -5.78
N ILE A 243 7.33 7.12 -5.19
CA ILE A 243 7.19 6.87 -3.76
C ILE A 243 8.57 6.78 -3.13
N CYS A 244 8.83 7.63 -2.14
CA CYS A 244 10.02 7.54 -1.29
C CYS A 244 9.75 6.70 -0.04
N LYS A 245 10.77 6.01 0.45
CA LYS A 245 10.76 5.20 1.68
C LYS A 245 11.99 5.51 2.53
N THR A 246 11.77 5.64 3.83
CA THR A 246 12.84 5.75 4.84
C THR A 246 12.43 5.07 6.15
N THR A 247 13.28 5.09 7.16
CA THR A 247 12.94 4.64 8.52
C THR A 247 12.60 5.82 9.42
N PRO A 248 11.83 5.60 10.51
CA PRO A 248 11.64 6.63 11.53
C PRO A 248 12.97 7.18 12.09
N SER A 249 13.99 6.33 12.23
CA SER A 249 15.32 6.77 12.71
C SER A 249 15.99 7.78 11.77
N LYS A 250 16.01 7.50 10.47
CA LYS A 250 16.55 8.42 9.46
C LYS A 250 15.70 9.69 9.33
N SER A 251 14.39 9.59 9.54
CA SER A 251 13.52 10.78 9.63
C SER A 251 13.89 11.66 10.83
N ALA A 252 14.17 11.06 11.99
CA ALA A 252 14.60 11.79 13.17
C ALA A 252 15.98 12.45 12.99
N GLU A 253 16.93 11.76 12.33
CA GLU A 253 18.24 12.33 11.97
C GLU A 253 18.09 13.63 11.18
N LEU A 254 17.27 13.62 10.13
CA LEU A 254 17.00 14.82 9.32
C LEU A 254 16.34 15.95 10.14
N ILE A 255 15.41 15.63 11.03
CA ILE A 255 14.76 16.64 11.89
C ILE A 255 15.79 17.31 12.80
N MET A 256 16.72 16.53 13.37
CA MET A 256 17.78 17.05 14.22
C MET A 256 18.73 17.96 13.42
N GLU A 257 19.13 17.57 12.21
CA GLU A 257 19.97 18.39 11.32
C GLU A 257 19.29 19.73 11.00
N GLN A 258 18.01 19.71 10.63
CA GLN A 258 17.25 20.93 10.32
C GLN A 258 17.03 21.83 11.54
N SER A 259 16.90 21.27 12.74
CA SER A 259 16.79 22.08 13.97
C SER A 259 18.09 22.78 14.35
N GLN A 260 19.26 22.18 14.05
CA GLN A 260 20.56 22.77 14.34
C GLN A 260 20.90 23.93 13.40
N GLU A 261 20.38 23.93 12.16
CA GLU A 261 20.53 25.05 11.23
C GLU A 261 19.75 26.31 11.66
N ILE A 262 18.65 26.13 12.42
CA ILE A 262 17.83 27.24 12.93
C ILE A 262 18.51 27.95 14.12
N GLU A 263 19.44 27.27 14.81
CA GLU A 263 20.17 27.80 15.97
C GLU A 263 21.46 28.56 15.63
N LEU A 264 21.87 28.66 14.36
CA LEU A 264 23.01 29.48 13.94
C LEU A 264 22.57 30.94 13.70
N PRO A 265 22.84 31.90 14.62
CA PRO A 265 22.66 33.30 14.31
C PRO A 265 23.63 33.67 13.18
N LYS A 266 23.08 34.25 12.10
CA LYS A 266 23.89 35.01 11.14
C LYS A 266 24.57 36.15 11.91
N ILE A 267 25.80 35.92 12.36
CA ILE A 267 26.67 36.99 12.83
C ILE A 267 26.98 37.81 11.58
N ILE A 268 26.38 39.00 11.55
CA ILE A 268 26.61 40.03 10.55
C ILE A 268 28.10 40.42 10.65
N THR A 269 28.79 40.43 9.52
CA THR A 269 30.02 41.21 9.32
C THR A 269 29.85 42.09 8.11
#